data_AF-A0A1F6ZWA4-F1
#
_entry.id   AF-A0A1F6ZWA4-F1
#
_cell.length_a   1.000
_cell.length_b   1.000
_cell.length_c   1.000
_cell.angle_alpha   90.00
_cell.angle_beta   90.00
_cell.angle_gamma   90.00
#
_symmetry.space_group_name_H-M   'P 1'
#
loop_
_entity.id
_entity.type
_entity.pdbx_description
1 polymer ?
#
loop_
_entity_poly.entity_id
_entity_poly.type
_entity_poly.pdbx_seq_one_letter_code
_entity_poly.pdbx_strand_id
1 'polypeptide(L)'
;MQPHSMCAVALATYMWNRPEWLFLNNARTEIEYTISEGSQKIFRHLKYRLEVSAQKSDKKFTVYILRDGGGIACSITVWRDSSQEGSRVYQTHSQQHVAGLVEEYDLWKNKLVNGRHRNSLKYKKFAGEVLDSDRKKIRLISEIKHPDKDIYTPLSYAVELKNIVETE
;
A
#
# COMPACT_ATOMS: atom_id res chain seq x y z
N MET A 1 -18.16 4.98 9.43
CA MET A 1 -16.77 5.44 9.16
C MET A 1 -16.21 4.63 8.00
N GLN A 2 -16.00 5.23 6.83
CA GLN A 2 -15.35 4.53 5.72
C GLN A 2 -13.86 4.32 6.09
N PRO A 3 -13.17 3.27 5.61
CA PRO A 3 -11.73 3.16 5.85
C PRO A 3 -11.04 4.01 4.78
N HIS A 4 -10.88 5.32 5.03
CA HIS A 4 -10.66 6.34 3.99
C HIS A 4 -9.39 6.20 3.11
N SER A 5 -8.62 5.10 3.23
CA SER A 5 -7.73 4.54 2.18
C SER A 5 -7.11 3.25 2.71
N MET A 6 -7.56 2.05 2.28
CA MET A 6 -7.29 0.78 2.98
C MET A 6 -5.80 0.36 3.06
N CYS A 7 -5.12 0.93 4.04
CA CYS A 7 -3.67 1.00 4.21
C CYS A 7 -2.96 1.41 2.92
N ALA A 8 -3.35 2.63 2.51
CA ALA A 8 -2.96 3.40 1.33
C ALA A 8 -2.63 2.54 0.13
N VAL A 9 -3.73 1.93 -0.31
CA VAL A 9 -3.93 0.98 -1.41
C VAL A 9 -2.79 -0.04 -1.46
N ALA A 10 -2.81 -0.78 -0.34
CA ALA A 10 -1.88 -1.80 0.11
C ALA A 10 -0.43 -1.43 -0.16
N LEU A 11 -0.08 -0.27 0.39
CA LEU A 11 1.14 0.52 0.23
C LEU A 11 1.57 0.66 -1.24
N ALA A 12 0.72 1.37 -2.00
CA ALA A 12 0.77 1.58 -3.45
C ALA A 12 1.26 0.34 -4.20
N THR A 13 0.47 -0.71 -4.01
CA THR A 13 0.65 -2.08 -4.46
C THR A 13 2.06 -2.58 -4.20
N TYR A 14 2.42 -2.51 -2.92
CA TYR A 14 3.65 -2.98 -2.29
C TYR A 14 4.95 -2.51 -2.96
N MET A 15 4.95 -1.28 -3.47
CA MET A 15 6.05 -0.73 -4.27
C MET A 15 6.19 -1.42 -5.62
N TRP A 16 5.05 -1.78 -6.20
CA TRP A 16 4.78 -2.04 -7.60
C TRP A 16 6.03 -1.88 -8.51
N ASN A 17 6.95 -2.86 -8.60
CA ASN A 17 7.00 -4.16 -7.92
C ASN A 17 8.44 -4.73 -7.70
N ARG A 18 9.39 -3.89 -7.23
CA ARG A 18 10.75 -4.20 -6.66
C ARG A 18 11.81 -4.85 -7.59
N PRO A 19 13.10 -4.91 -7.19
CA PRO A 19 14.23 -4.12 -7.71
C PRO A 19 14.49 -4.16 -9.23
N GLU A 20 13.82 -5.02 -9.99
CA GLU A 20 13.81 -4.95 -11.45
C GLU A 20 12.72 -3.98 -11.92
N TRP A 21 13.11 -3.16 -12.87
CA TRP A 21 12.48 -1.90 -13.20
C TRP A 21 11.33 -2.14 -14.15
N LEU A 22 10.10 -2.09 -13.67
CA LEU A 22 8.91 -2.07 -14.49
C LEU A 22 8.07 -0.86 -14.07
N PHE A 23 8.38 0.28 -14.69
CA PHE A 23 7.52 1.45 -14.60
C PHE A 23 6.34 1.21 -15.54
N LEU A 24 5.19 0.98 -14.92
CA LEU A 24 3.98 0.62 -15.63
C LEU A 24 3.03 1.82 -15.57
N ASN A 25 2.58 2.26 -16.74
CA ASN A 25 1.64 3.36 -16.83
C ASN A 25 0.20 2.80 -16.75
N ASN A 26 -0.71 3.57 -16.14
CA ASN A 26 -2.16 3.31 -16.17
C ASN A 26 -2.64 1.95 -15.61
N ALA A 27 -2.06 1.42 -14.54
CA ALA A 27 -2.56 0.15 -13.99
C ALA A 27 -3.80 0.27 -13.10
N ARG A 28 -4.50 -0.86 -12.97
CA ARG A 28 -5.64 -1.01 -12.07
C ARG A 28 -5.34 -2.08 -11.04
N THR A 29 -5.81 -1.88 -9.81
CA THR A 29 -5.62 -2.85 -8.74
C THR A 29 -6.94 -3.18 -8.06
N GLU A 30 -7.07 -4.45 -7.71
CA GLU A 30 -8.18 -5.00 -6.97
C GLU A 30 -7.68 -5.43 -5.58
N ILE A 31 -8.39 -5.00 -4.53
CA ILE A 31 -8.05 -5.30 -3.13
C ILE A 31 -9.19 -6.06 -2.49
N GLU A 32 -8.87 -7.24 -2.01
CA GLU A 32 -9.72 -8.06 -1.16
C GLU A 32 -9.19 -8.07 0.28
N TYR A 33 -10.08 -7.94 1.25
CA TYR A 33 -9.71 -7.95 2.66
C TYR A 33 -10.78 -8.62 3.52
N THR A 34 -10.32 -9.17 4.64
CA THR A 34 -11.18 -9.88 5.59
C THR A 34 -11.07 -9.22 6.96
N ILE A 35 -12.15 -8.62 7.45
CA ILE A 35 -12.26 -8.15 8.83
C ILE A 35 -12.80 -9.29 9.69
N SER A 36 -12.15 -9.58 10.82
CA SER A 36 -12.68 -10.50 11.82
C SER A 36 -13.35 -9.71 12.95
N GLU A 37 -14.65 -9.89 13.14
CA GLU A 37 -15.44 -9.30 14.23
C GLU A 37 -16.05 -10.44 15.06
N GLY A 38 -15.50 -10.70 16.25
CA GLY A 38 -15.87 -11.87 17.05
C GLY A 38 -15.53 -13.18 16.33
N SER A 39 -16.52 -14.08 16.19
CA SER A 39 -16.38 -15.33 15.42
C SER A 39 -16.66 -15.17 13.91
N GLN A 40 -17.10 -13.99 13.47
CA GLN A 40 -17.48 -13.74 12.08
C GLN A 40 -16.31 -13.16 11.27
N LYS A 41 -16.17 -13.66 10.03
CA LYS A 41 -15.25 -13.11 9.03
C LYS A 41 -16.05 -12.39 7.95
N ILE A 42 -15.82 -11.09 7.82
CA ILE A 42 -16.47 -10.23 6.83
C ILE A 42 -15.50 -10.03 5.67
N PHE A 43 -15.89 -10.51 4.48
CA PHE A 43 -15.13 -10.31 3.25
C PHE A 43 -15.61 -9.06 2.51
N ARG A 44 -14.66 -8.32 1.95
CA ARG A 44 -14.90 -7.08 1.22
C ARG A 44 -13.92 -6.99 0.05
N HIS A 45 -14.42 -6.50 -1.09
CA HIS A 45 -13.64 -6.31 -2.31
C HIS A 45 -13.83 -4.89 -2.82
N LEU A 46 -12.73 -4.19 -3.11
CA LEU A 46 -12.68 -2.83 -3.63
C LEU A 46 -11.78 -2.74 -4.87
N LYS A 47 -12.13 -1.86 -5.82
CA LYS A 47 -11.34 -1.58 -7.03
C LYS A 47 -10.75 -0.18 -7.02
N TYR A 48 -9.51 -0.05 -7.46
CA TYR A 48 -8.75 1.18 -7.51
C TYR A 48 -7.97 1.32 -8.82
N ARG A 49 -7.77 2.57 -9.25
CA ARG A 49 -6.84 2.97 -10.31
C ARG A 49 -5.60 3.60 -9.70
N LEU A 50 -4.44 3.23 -10.24
CA LEU A 50 -3.13 3.74 -9.85
C LEU A 50 -2.52 4.52 -11.01
N GLU A 51 -2.10 5.76 -10.75
CA GLU A 51 -1.49 6.65 -11.74
C GLU A 51 -0.15 7.20 -11.19
N VAL A 52 0.96 7.02 -11.91
CA VAL A 52 2.27 7.57 -11.53
C VAL A 52 2.44 8.93 -12.18
N SER A 53 2.69 9.96 -11.40
CA SER A 53 2.48 11.33 -11.87
C SER A 53 3.69 12.24 -11.93
N ALA A 54 4.83 11.83 -11.38
CA ALA A 54 6.06 12.60 -11.52
C ALA A 54 7.28 11.74 -11.22
N GLN A 55 8.15 11.58 -12.22
CA GLN A 55 9.49 11.02 -12.07
C GLN A 55 10.47 12.18 -11.92
N LYS A 56 11.02 12.39 -10.71
CA LYS A 56 12.24 13.21 -10.57
C LYS A 56 13.48 12.34 -10.70
N SER A 57 13.41 11.12 -10.16
CA SER A 57 14.41 10.06 -10.27
C SER A 57 13.82 8.78 -9.69
N ASP A 58 14.52 7.68 -9.84
CA ASP A 58 14.15 6.40 -9.22
C ASP A 58 14.06 6.50 -7.72
N LYS A 59 14.86 7.37 -7.10
CA LYS A 59 14.88 7.59 -5.66
C LYS A 59 13.66 8.34 -5.14
N LYS A 60 12.90 9.03 -6.00
CA LYS A 60 11.74 9.82 -5.59
C LYS A 60 10.64 9.90 -6.64
N PHE A 61 9.47 9.38 -6.29
CA PHE A 61 8.29 9.38 -7.17
C PHE A 61 6.99 9.47 -6.36
N THR A 62 5.89 9.76 -7.07
CA THR A 62 4.56 9.91 -6.48
C THR A 62 3.55 9.04 -7.23
N VAL A 63 2.76 8.29 -6.45
CA VAL A 63 1.65 7.45 -6.94
C VAL A 63 0.33 8.09 -6.51
N TYR A 64 -0.51 8.43 -7.48
CA TYR A 64 -1.89 8.84 -7.28
C TYR A 64 -2.81 7.64 -7.32
N ILE A 65 -3.78 7.65 -6.41
CA ILE A 65 -4.67 6.53 -6.19
C ILE A 65 -6.12 7.01 -6.15
N LEU A 66 -6.92 6.44 -7.04
CA LEU A 66 -8.33 6.78 -7.25
C LEU A 66 -9.20 5.54 -7.05
N ARG A 67 -10.29 5.64 -6.30
CA ARG A 67 -11.24 4.54 -6.11
C ARG A 67 -12.34 4.62 -7.16
N ASP A 68 -12.57 3.53 -7.90
CA ASP A 68 -13.52 3.51 -9.03
C ASP A 68 -14.99 3.76 -8.60
N GLY A 69 -15.34 3.41 -7.35
CA GLY A 69 -16.70 3.55 -6.80
C GLY A 69 -16.95 4.83 -5.99
N GLY A 70 -16.12 5.86 -6.15
CA GLY A 70 -16.13 7.06 -5.31
C GLY A 70 -15.39 6.86 -3.98
N GLY A 71 -14.83 7.96 -3.47
CA GLY A 71 -13.97 7.96 -2.28
C GLY A 71 -12.96 9.11 -2.30
N ILE A 72 -12.18 9.23 -1.23
CA ILE A 72 -11.15 10.27 -1.12
C ILE A 72 -9.90 9.79 -1.88
N ALA A 73 -9.47 10.58 -2.86
CA ALA A 73 -8.21 10.34 -3.57
C ALA A 73 -7.03 10.44 -2.59
N CYS A 74 -6.01 9.61 -2.82
CA CYS A 74 -4.79 9.63 -2.03
C CYS A 74 -3.57 9.77 -2.94
N SER A 75 -2.51 10.37 -2.42
CA SER A 75 -1.20 10.36 -3.04
C SER A 75 -0.15 9.82 -2.07
N ILE A 76 0.74 8.97 -2.58
CA ILE A 76 1.90 8.47 -1.83
C ILE A 76 3.15 8.98 -2.51
N THR A 77 3.96 9.74 -1.76
CA THR A 77 5.30 10.10 -2.21
C THR A 77 6.30 9.17 -1.54
N VAL A 78 7.20 8.62 -2.34
CA VAL A 78 8.20 7.63 -1.92
C VAL A 78 9.59 8.22 -2.06
N TRP A 79 10.45 7.96 -1.08
CA TRP A 79 11.88 8.18 -1.11
C TRP A 79 12.63 6.89 -0.77
N ARG A 80 13.57 6.48 -1.63
CA ARG A 80 14.47 5.34 -1.37
C ARG A 80 15.93 5.77 -1.42
N ASP A 81 16.73 5.23 -0.50
CA ASP A 81 18.18 5.50 -0.47
C ASP A 81 18.88 4.91 -1.71
N SER A 82 18.47 3.70 -2.10
CA SER A 82 18.94 2.99 -3.31
C SER A 82 17.87 2.05 -3.88
N SER A 83 18.13 1.51 -5.08
CA SER A 83 17.34 0.44 -5.69
C SER A 83 17.75 -0.97 -5.25
N GLN A 84 18.70 -1.11 -4.32
CA GLN A 84 19.20 -2.41 -3.85
C GLN A 84 18.31 -3.01 -2.75
N GLU A 85 18.37 -4.34 -2.62
CA GLU A 85 17.73 -5.06 -1.52
C GLU A 85 18.31 -4.62 -0.16
N GLY A 86 17.46 -4.56 0.85
CA GLY A 86 17.81 -4.09 2.19
C GLY A 86 17.83 -2.56 2.33
N SER A 87 17.59 -1.80 1.26
CA SER A 87 17.52 -0.33 1.33
C SER A 87 16.32 0.12 2.18
N ARG A 88 16.54 1.17 2.98
CA ARG A 88 15.46 1.85 3.68
C ARG A 88 14.59 2.63 2.70
N VAL A 89 13.29 2.61 2.94
CA VAL A 89 12.31 3.43 2.24
C VAL A 89 11.53 4.27 3.24
N TYR A 90 11.31 5.52 2.85
CA TYR A 90 10.54 6.52 3.56
C TYR A 90 9.38 6.97 2.68
N GLN A 91 8.19 7.12 3.25
CA GLN A 91 7.00 7.53 2.50
C GLN A 91 6.14 8.50 3.28
N THR A 92 5.44 9.36 2.54
CA THR A 92 4.46 10.28 3.10
C THR A 92 3.16 10.17 2.32
N HIS A 93 2.07 10.04 3.03
CA HIS A 93 0.74 10.04 2.44
C HIS A 93 0.18 11.45 2.51
N SER A 94 -0.44 11.87 1.42
CA SER A 94 -1.21 13.09 1.38
C SER A 94 -2.64 12.78 0.96
N GLN A 95 -3.57 13.10 1.86
CA GLN A 95 -5.01 13.08 1.65
C GLN A 95 -5.60 14.45 1.98
N GLN A 96 -6.76 14.77 1.42
CA GLN A 96 -7.49 16.01 1.73
C GLN A 96 -7.89 16.16 3.22
N HIS A 97 -7.82 15.10 4.04
CA HIS A 97 -8.30 15.12 5.43
C HIS A 97 -7.37 14.52 6.51
N VAL A 98 -6.19 13.98 6.13
CA VAL A 98 -5.17 13.49 7.07
C VAL A 98 -3.79 13.90 6.54
N ALA A 99 -3.23 14.98 7.09
CA ALA A 99 -1.87 15.41 6.79
C ALA A 99 -0.88 14.64 7.69
N GLY A 100 0.14 14.02 7.11
CA GLY A 100 1.35 13.64 7.84
C GLY A 100 1.48 12.19 8.29
N LEU A 101 0.68 11.25 7.77
CA LEU A 101 0.96 9.82 7.91
C LEU A 101 2.28 9.51 7.20
N VAL A 102 3.24 8.99 7.96
CA VAL A 102 4.60 8.68 7.51
C VAL A 102 4.85 7.19 7.64
N GLU A 103 5.50 6.59 6.66
CA GLU A 103 5.80 5.16 6.68
C GLU A 103 7.28 4.89 6.44
N GLU A 104 7.81 3.93 7.19
CA GLU A 104 9.22 3.54 7.15
C GLU A 104 9.34 2.01 7.18
N TYR A 105 10.18 1.46 6.31
CA TYR A 105 10.42 0.02 6.19
C TYR A 105 11.68 -0.31 5.39
N ASP A 106 12.08 -1.58 5.44
CA ASP A 106 13.20 -2.11 4.67
C ASP A 106 12.72 -2.91 3.45
N LEU A 107 13.40 -2.67 2.33
CA LEU A 107 13.00 -3.13 1.00
C LEU A 107 13.69 -4.44 0.58
N TRP A 108 13.05 -5.61 0.66
CA TRP A 108 13.58 -6.84 0.03
C TRP A 108 12.79 -7.24 -1.21
N LYS A 109 13.40 -8.03 -2.10
CA LYS A 109 12.82 -8.42 -3.41
C LYS A 109 11.39 -8.94 -3.32
N ASN A 110 11.12 -9.84 -2.37
CA ASN A 110 9.81 -10.45 -2.20
C ASN A 110 9.15 -10.16 -0.85
N LYS A 111 9.78 -9.35 0.03
CA LYS A 111 9.31 -9.10 1.41
C LYS A 111 9.58 -7.68 1.89
N LEU A 112 8.65 -7.10 2.64
CA LEU A 112 8.91 -5.88 3.41
C LEU A 112 8.81 -6.26 4.87
N VAL A 113 9.76 -5.74 5.63
CA VAL A 113 9.88 -6.01 7.06
C VAL A 113 10.05 -4.70 7.79
N ASN A 114 9.84 -4.73 9.10
CA ASN A 114 10.01 -3.57 9.98
C ASN A 114 9.09 -2.37 9.67
N GLY A 115 7.98 -2.58 8.96
CA GLY A 115 7.06 -1.52 8.56
C GLY A 115 6.36 -0.84 9.74
N ARG A 116 6.41 0.50 9.76
CA ARG A 116 5.80 1.34 10.81
C ARG A 116 5.02 2.51 10.24
N HIS A 117 3.82 2.73 10.76
CA HIS A 117 3.02 3.93 10.52
C HIS A 117 3.30 4.94 11.62
N ARG A 118 3.98 6.03 11.28
CA ARG A 118 4.26 7.17 12.16
C ARG A 118 3.17 8.22 12.00
N ASN A 119 2.87 8.93 13.08
CA ASN A 119 1.81 9.94 13.16
C ASN A 119 0.41 9.41 12.83
N SER A 120 0.19 8.11 13.08
CA SER A 120 -1.11 7.48 12.93
C SER A 120 -1.69 7.16 14.30
N LEU A 121 -2.93 7.58 14.53
CA LEU A 121 -3.71 7.12 15.69
C LEU A 121 -4.46 5.82 15.43
N LYS A 122 -4.45 5.35 14.18
CA LYS A 122 -5.27 4.22 13.72
C LYS A 122 -4.44 3.01 13.27
N TYR A 123 -3.22 3.23 12.83
CA TYR A 123 -2.35 2.20 12.25
C TYR A 123 -1.02 2.17 12.99
N LYS A 124 -0.43 0.99 13.20
CA LYS A 124 0.83 0.88 13.97
C LYS A 124 1.98 0.26 13.17
N LYS A 125 1.86 -1.00 12.78
CA LYS A 125 2.86 -1.74 12.03
C LYS A 125 2.26 -2.35 10.77
N PHE A 126 3.13 -2.71 9.84
CA PHE A 126 2.74 -3.47 8.65
C PHE A 126 3.87 -4.37 8.15
N ALA A 127 3.49 -5.41 7.39
CA ALA A 127 4.38 -6.37 6.75
C ALA A 127 3.77 -6.82 5.41
N GLY A 128 4.58 -7.33 4.48
CA GLY A 128 4.06 -7.78 3.18
C GLY A 128 4.98 -8.76 2.45
N GLU A 129 4.38 -9.58 1.59
CA GLU A 129 5.05 -10.62 0.80
C GLU A 129 4.41 -10.83 -0.58
N VAL A 130 5.23 -11.26 -1.53
CA VAL A 130 4.79 -11.69 -2.88
C VAL A 130 4.21 -13.10 -2.82
N LEU A 131 3.02 -13.29 -3.40
CA LEU A 131 2.29 -14.56 -3.39
C LEU A 131 2.46 -15.37 -4.69
N ASP A 132 2.81 -14.73 -5.79
CA ASP A 132 2.99 -15.36 -7.10
C ASP A 132 4.30 -14.90 -7.76
N SER A 133 4.91 -15.77 -8.55
CA SER A 133 6.16 -15.54 -9.29
C SER A 133 6.12 -14.32 -10.20
N ASP A 134 4.93 -13.96 -10.73
CA ASP A 134 4.71 -12.81 -11.60
C ASP A 134 4.57 -11.47 -10.83
N ARG A 135 4.61 -11.53 -9.49
CA ARG A 135 4.46 -10.40 -8.57
C ARG A 135 3.14 -9.64 -8.70
N LYS A 136 2.17 -10.12 -9.47
CA LYS A 136 0.87 -9.46 -9.61
C LYS A 136 -0.02 -9.67 -8.38
N LYS A 137 0.30 -10.68 -7.57
CA LYS A 137 -0.41 -11.00 -6.34
C LYS A 137 0.49 -10.86 -5.12
N ILE A 138 0.01 -10.11 -4.14
CA ILE A 138 0.73 -9.79 -2.90
C ILE A 138 -0.20 -9.93 -1.70
N ARG A 139 0.40 -10.23 -0.53
CA ARG A 139 -0.26 -10.13 0.76
C ARG A 139 0.34 -8.98 1.55
N LEU A 140 -0.52 -8.13 2.10
CA LEU A 140 -0.13 -7.12 3.07
C LEU A 140 -0.87 -7.37 4.38
N ILE A 141 -0.20 -7.17 5.50
CA ILE A 141 -0.78 -7.21 6.84
C ILE A 141 -0.52 -5.86 7.47
N SER A 142 -1.56 -5.22 8.03
CA SER A 142 -1.44 -3.97 8.80
C SER A 142 -2.14 -4.10 10.14
N GLU A 143 -1.52 -3.59 11.20
CA GLU A 143 -2.09 -3.52 12.54
C GLU A 143 -2.95 -2.27 12.68
N ILE A 144 -4.25 -2.48 12.98
CA ILE A 144 -5.25 -1.41 13.08
C ILE A 144 -5.76 -1.32 14.52
N LYS A 145 -5.85 -0.11 15.06
CA LYS A 145 -6.43 0.17 16.37
C LYS A 145 -7.92 -0.18 16.36
N HIS A 146 -8.34 -0.97 17.33
CA HIS A 146 -9.75 -1.24 17.59
C HIS A 146 -10.47 0.07 17.97
N PRO A 147 -11.70 0.34 17.48
CA PRO A 147 -12.40 1.59 17.77
C PRO A 147 -12.54 1.86 19.28
N ASP A 148 -12.88 0.83 20.04
CA ASP A 148 -13.25 0.96 21.46
C ASP A 148 -12.20 0.44 22.45
N LYS A 149 -11.02 -0.01 21.97
CA LYS A 149 -9.98 -0.61 22.81
C LYS A 149 -8.61 -0.13 22.37
N ASP A 150 -7.68 0.02 23.30
CA ASP A 150 -6.26 0.29 22.97
C ASP A 150 -5.53 -1.00 22.54
N ILE A 151 -6.16 -1.77 21.67
CA ILE A 151 -5.66 -3.02 21.11
C ILE A 151 -5.52 -2.82 19.61
N TYR A 152 -4.42 -3.29 19.05
CA TYR A 152 -4.20 -3.32 17.60
C TYR A 152 -4.41 -4.73 17.08
N THR A 153 -5.25 -4.88 16.07
CA THR A 153 -5.58 -6.17 15.44
C THR A 153 -4.99 -6.22 14.04
N PRO A 154 -4.38 -7.34 13.63
CA PRO A 154 -3.91 -7.50 12.26
C PRO A 154 -5.08 -7.60 11.29
N LEU A 155 -5.07 -6.78 10.25
CA LEU A 155 -5.94 -6.89 9.09
C LEU A 155 -5.10 -7.33 7.88
N SER A 156 -5.55 -8.38 7.20
CA SER A 156 -4.87 -8.92 6.01
C SER A 156 -5.57 -8.44 4.74
N TYR A 157 -4.75 -8.04 3.77
CA TYR A 157 -5.13 -7.62 2.43
C TYR A 157 -4.52 -8.57 1.42
N ALA A 158 -5.33 -9.09 0.52
CA ALA A 158 -4.88 -9.71 -0.72
C ALA A 158 -5.06 -8.67 -1.83
N VAL A 159 -4.01 -8.45 -2.62
CA VAL A 159 -4.00 -7.42 -3.65
C VAL A 159 -3.58 -8.05 -4.95
N GLU A 160 -4.31 -7.72 -6.00
CA GLU A 160 -4.08 -8.19 -7.35
C GLU A 160 -3.95 -6.99 -8.31
N LEU A 161 -2.95 -7.04 -9.18
CA LEU A 161 -2.70 -6.02 -10.20
C LEU A 161 -3.25 -6.49 -11.56
N LYS A 162 -4.06 -5.65 -12.22
CA LYS A 162 -4.75 -5.94 -13.49
C LYS A 162 -4.62 -4.78 -14.48
N ASN A 163 -4.80 -5.07 -15.76
CA ASN A 163 -4.86 -4.07 -16.85
C ASN A 163 -3.65 -3.13 -16.87
N ILE A 164 -2.47 -3.71 -17.03
CA ILE A 164 -1.18 -3.01 -17.05
C ILE A 164 -0.88 -2.58 -18.49
N VAL A 165 -0.48 -1.32 -18.70
CA VAL A 165 0.09 -0.87 -19.98
C VAL A 165 1.60 -0.70 -19.81
N GLU A 166 2.37 -1.48 -20.57
CA GLU A 166 3.82 -1.36 -20.65
C GLU A 166 4.13 -0.34 -21.75
N THR A 167 4.86 0.72 -21.42
CA THR A 167 5.42 1.64 -22.43
C THR A 167 6.83 1.16 -22.74
N GLU A 168 7.09 0.83 -24.01
CA GLU A 168 8.42 0.49 -24.55
C GLU A 168 9.42 1.64 -24.40
#